data_AF-A0A7S0F1P5-F1
#
_entry.id   AF-A0A7S0F1P5-F1
#
_cell.length_a   1.000
_cell.length_b   1.000
_cell.length_c   1.000
_cell.angle_alpha   90.00
_cell.angle_beta   90.00
_cell.angle_gamma   90.00
#
_symmetry.space_group_name_H-M   'P 1'
#
loop_
_entity.id
_entity.type
_entity.pdbx_description
1 polymer ?
#
loop_
_entity_poly.entity_id
_entity_poly.type
_entity_poly.pdbx_seq_one_letter_code
_entity_poly.pdbx_strand_id
1 'polypeptide(L)'
;AGVTGQFLLDIVDKFGNIVLYDPTIDIGLNANMLGPGATYIKKINFFSGLWEIDYVATRSGEYQMEITIADLHVRQSPFIVKVLNAEMKPSSSMVNITEILT
;
A
#
# COMPACT_ATOMS: atom_id res chain seq x y z
N ALA A 1 2.29 9.64 -7.42
CA ALA A 1 2.32 10.29 -6.10
C ALA A 1 1.00 11.03 -5.93
N GLY A 2 0.33 10.90 -4.79
CA GLY A 2 -0.98 11.52 -4.54
C GLY A 2 -2.17 10.82 -5.22
N VAL A 3 -1.96 9.64 -5.81
CA VAL A 3 -3.01 8.79 -6.40
C VAL A 3 -2.97 7.44 -5.68
N THR A 4 -4.13 6.84 -5.47
CA THR A 4 -4.28 5.51 -4.88
C THR A 4 -3.73 4.45 -5.83
N GLY A 5 -2.73 3.70 -5.38
CA GLY A 5 -2.34 2.42 -5.95
C GLY A 5 -3.04 1.28 -5.20
N GLN A 6 -3.24 0.16 -5.89
CA GLN A 6 -3.96 -0.99 -5.36
C GLN A 6 -3.28 -2.28 -5.79
N PHE A 7 -3.26 -3.27 -4.91
CA PHE A 7 -2.98 -4.65 -5.28
C PHE A 7 -3.83 -5.62 -4.44
N LEU A 8 -4.02 -6.81 -5.00
CA LEU A 8 -4.72 -7.92 -4.36
C LEU A 8 -3.72 -8.88 -3.72
N LEU A 9 -4.07 -9.38 -2.55
CA LEU A 9 -3.33 -10.38 -1.80
C LEU A 9 -4.16 -11.66 -1.71
N ASP A 10 -3.71 -12.69 -2.40
CA ASP A 10 -4.24 -14.05 -2.29
C ASP A 10 -3.52 -14.79 -1.15
N ILE A 11 -4.25 -15.10 -0.07
CA ILE A 11 -3.69 -15.87 1.03
C ILE A 11 -3.86 -17.36 0.75
N VAL A 12 -2.75 -18.02 0.44
CA VAL A 12 -2.69 -19.45 0.20
C VAL A 12 -1.79 -20.14 1.23
N ASP A 13 -2.11 -21.40 1.55
CA ASP A 13 -1.21 -22.24 2.34
C ASP A 13 0.07 -22.60 1.55
N LYS A 14 1.01 -23.32 2.18
CA LYS A 14 2.26 -23.74 1.53
C LYS A 14 2.07 -24.65 0.31
N PHE A 15 0.86 -25.15 0.08
CA PHE A 15 0.47 -26.02 -1.04
C PHE A 15 -0.35 -25.29 -2.09
N GLY A 16 -0.64 -24.00 -1.92
CA GLY A 16 -1.41 -23.19 -2.86
C GLY A 16 -2.94 -23.29 -2.67
N ASN A 17 -3.42 -23.92 -1.60
CA ASN A 17 -4.86 -23.94 -1.32
C ASN A 17 -5.29 -22.59 -0.74
N ILE A 18 -6.43 -22.09 -1.21
CA ILE A 18 -7.07 -20.92 -0.61
C ILE A 18 -7.50 -21.30 0.80
N VAL A 19 -7.01 -20.54 1.79
CA VAL A 19 -7.49 -20.67 3.16
C VAL A 19 -8.81 -19.92 3.24
N LEU A 20 -9.93 -20.66 3.28
CA LEU A 20 -11.24 -20.07 3.53
C LEU A 20 -11.21 -19.37 4.89
N TYR A 21 -11.37 -18.06 4.85
CA TYR A 21 -11.20 -17.20 6.02
C TYR A 21 -12.53 -17.08 6.77
N ASP A 22 -12.51 -17.43 8.05
CA ASP A 22 -13.58 -17.06 8.98
C ASP A 22 -13.48 -15.53 9.22
N PRO A 23 -14.52 -14.74 8.89
CA PRO A 23 -14.53 -13.29 9.06
C PRO A 23 -14.26 -12.81 10.50
N THR A 24 -14.39 -13.70 11.49
CA THR A 24 -14.21 -13.40 12.91
C THR A 24 -12.78 -13.58 13.43
N ILE A 25 -11.90 -14.23 12.66
CA ILE A 25 -10.53 -14.54 13.09
C ILE A 25 -9.57 -13.45 12.63
N ASP A 26 -8.98 -12.68 13.53
CA ASP A 26 -7.86 -11.81 13.15
C ASP A 26 -6.62 -12.66 12.79
N ILE A 27 -6.15 -12.56 11.54
CA ILE A 27 -4.93 -13.23 11.07
C ILE A 27 -3.65 -12.41 11.36
N GLY A 28 -3.78 -11.22 11.92
CA GLY A 28 -2.65 -10.33 12.16
C GLY A 28 -2.00 -9.86 10.87
N LEU A 29 -2.82 -9.50 9.86
CA LEU A 29 -2.31 -8.92 8.61
C LEU A 29 -1.81 -7.50 8.87
N ASN A 30 -0.53 -7.26 8.63
CA ASN A 30 0.10 -5.95 8.67
C ASN A 30 0.61 -5.56 7.27
N ALA A 31 0.50 -4.27 6.97
CA ALA A 31 1.01 -3.66 5.75
C ALA A 31 1.65 -2.32 6.10
N ASN A 32 2.92 -2.15 5.72
CA ASN A 32 3.73 -0.97 5.97
C ASN A 32 4.47 -0.55 4.70
N MET A 33 4.67 0.74 4.51
CA MET A 33 5.34 1.29 3.33
C MET A 33 6.31 2.40 3.73
N LEU A 34 7.60 2.12 3.56
CA LEU A 34 8.71 3.00 3.95
C LEU A 34 9.31 3.66 2.71
N GLY A 35 9.57 4.97 2.77
CA GLY A 35 10.18 5.69 1.66
C GLY A 35 10.22 7.21 1.85
N PRO A 36 10.42 7.98 0.77
CA PRO A 36 10.80 9.40 0.84
C PRO A 36 9.70 10.39 1.24
N GLY A 37 8.47 9.92 1.45
CA GLY A 37 7.33 10.76 1.79
C GLY A 37 6.28 9.99 2.58
N ALA A 38 5.33 10.71 3.16
CA ALA A 38 4.24 10.13 3.93
C ALA A 38 3.41 9.14 3.09
N THR A 39 2.98 8.07 3.74
CA THR A 39 2.20 6.98 3.16
C THR A 39 0.91 6.77 3.95
N TYR A 40 -0.15 6.36 3.25
CA TYR A 40 -1.42 5.96 3.84
C TYR A 40 -1.77 4.59 3.27
N ILE A 41 -2.19 3.67 4.13
CA ILE A 41 -2.55 2.30 3.75
C ILE A 41 -3.92 1.97 4.30
N LYS A 42 -4.75 1.33 3.48
CA LYS A 42 -6.05 0.77 3.86
C LYS A 42 -6.08 -0.70 3.46
N LYS A 43 -6.56 -1.53 4.39
CA LYS A 43 -6.73 -2.98 4.22
C LYS A 43 -8.21 -3.28 4.13
N ILE A 44 -8.62 -3.99 3.09
CA ILE A 44 -10.01 -4.40 2.86
C ILE A 44 -10.04 -5.93 2.77
N ASN A 45 -10.87 -6.56 3.58
CA ASN A 45 -11.06 -8.01 3.55
C ASN A 45 -12.36 -8.34 2.83
N PHE A 46 -12.29 -9.19 1.81
CA PHE A 46 -13.48 -9.64 1.07
C PHE A 46 -14.12 -10.91 1.65
N PHE A 47 -13.61 -11.43 2.77
CA PHE A 47 -14.11 -12.63 3.45
C PHE A 47 -14.11 -13.90 2.58
N SER A 48 -13.31 -13.90 1.51
CA SER A 48 -13.13 -15.00 0.57
C SER A 48 -11.70 -15.56 0.58
N GLY A 49 -10.85 -15.11 1.51
CA GLY A 49 -9.41 -15.35 1.49
C GLY A 49 -8.62 -14.33 0.64
N LEU A 50 -9.34 -13.44 -0.05
CA LEU A 50 -8.79 -12.32 -0.82
C LEU A 50 -8.79 -11.03 0.01
N TRP A 51 -7.65 -10.34 0.01
CA TRP A 51 -7.50 -9.02 0.60
C TRP A 51 -7.12 -7.98 -0.44
N GLU A 52 -7.64 -6.77 -0.30
CA GLU A 52 -7.28 -5.62 -1.10
C GLU A 52 -6.47 -4.64 -0.24
N ILE A 53 -5.32 -4.23 -0.76
CA ILE A 53 -4.43 -3.26 -0.13
C ILE A 53 -4.39 -2.00 -1.00
N ASP A 54 -5.01 -0.95 -0.50
CA ASP A 54 -4.93 0.38 -1.09
C ASP A 54 -3.79 1.15 -0.42
N TYR A 55 -2.98 1.84 -1.21
CA TYR A 55 -1.91 2.70 -0.71
C TYR A 55 -1.86 4.04 -1.44
N VAL A 56 -1.50 5.09 -0.70
CA VAL A 56 -1.23 6.42 -1.24
C VAL A 56 0.13 6.89 -0.74
N ALA A 57 1.03 7.24 -1.67
CA ALA A 57 2.31 7.85 -1.37
C ALA A 57 2.31 9.31 -1.83
N THR A 58 2.69 10.23 -0.94
CA THR A 58 2.64 11.69 -1.19
C THR A 58 3.77 12.20 -2.07
N ARG A 59 4.87 11.46 -2.21
CA ARG A 59 6.03 11.83 -3.03
C ARG A 59 6.35 10.70 -4.00
N SER A 60 6.98 11.06 -5.13
CA SER A 60 7.54 10.08 -6.04
C SER A 60 8.86 9.54 -5.49
N GLY A 61 9.20 8.32 -5.93
CA GLY A 61 10.40 7.62 -5.50
C GLY A 61 10.16 6.12 -5.33
N GLU A 62 11.20 5.44 -4.87
CA GLU A 62 11.13 4.03 -4.52
C GLU A 62 10.71 3.87 -3.07
N TYR A 63 9.77 2.96 -2.83
CA TYR A 63 9.26 2.63 -1.52
C TYR A 63 9.41 1.14 -1.27
N GLN A 64 9.77 0.77 -0.04
CA GLN A 64 9.77 -0.62 0.43
C GLN A 64 8.39 -0.94 1.02
N MET A 65 7.68 -1.88 0.42
CA MET A 65 6.41 -2.42 0.90
C MET A 65 6.67 -3.68 1.72
N GLU A 66 6.20 -3.68 2.95
CA GLU A 66 6.30 -4.76 3.92
C GLU A 66 4.91 -5.29 4.24
N ILE A 67 4.67 -6.54 3.91
CA ILE A 67 3.44 -7.27 4.25
C ILE A 67 3.81 -8.44 5.17
N THR A 68 3.15 -8.53 6.32
CA THR A 68 3.31 -9.64 7.27
C THR A 68 1.96 -10.21 7.68
N ILE A 69 1.94 -11.50 8.00
CA ILE A 69 0.81 -12.21 8.61
C ILE A 69 1.36 -12.87 9.88
N ALA A 70 0.74 -12.60 11.03
CA ALA A 70 1.25 -13.03 12.34
C ALA A 70 2.76 -12.75 12.50
N ASP A 71 3.17 -11.52 12.15
CA ASP A 71 4.55 -11.03 12.17
C ASP A 71 5.56 -11.77 11.27
N LEU A 72 5.09 -12.63 10.37
CA LEU A 72 5.92 -13.31 9.38
C LEU A 72 5.73 -12.70 7.99
N HIS A 73 6.83 -12.44 7.29
CA HIS A 73 6.78 -11.96 5.91
C HIS A 73 6.07 -12.96 4.99
N VAL A 74 5.10 -12.46 4.21
CA VAL A 74 4.55 -13.23 3.11
C VAL A 74 5.58 -13.40 2.00
N ARG A 75 5.31 -14.29 1.04
CA ARG A 75 6.17 -14.45 -0.13
C ARG A 75 6.38 -13.10 -0.83
N GLN A 76 7.63 -12.83 -1.23
CA GLN A 76 8.07 -11.58 -1.87
C GLN A 76 8.03 -10.32 -0.98
N SER A 77 7.64 -10.43 0.29
CA SER A 77 7.79 -9.33 1.25
C SER A 77 9.19 -9.36 1.90
N PRO A 78 9.87 -8.22 2.04
CA PRO A 78 9.52 -6.92 1.47
C PRO A 78 9.80 -6.83 -0.04
N PHE A 79 9.06 -5.97 -0.75
CA PHE A 79 9.28 -5.68 -2.17
C PHE A 79 9.31 -4.17 -2.46
N ILE A 80 9.89 -3.79 -3.60
CA ILE A 80 10.00 -2.39 -4.03
C ILE A 80 8.78 -1.98 -4.86
N VAL A 81 8.15 -0.87 -4.49
CA VAL A 81 7.10 -0.18 -5.25
C VAL A 81 7.68 1.13 -5.78
N LYS A 82 7.65 1.32 -7.11
CA LYS A 82 8.06 2.58 -7.75
C LYS A 82 6.87 3.50 -7.90
N VAL A 83 6.87 4.60 -7.15
CA VAL A 83 5.83 5.63 -7.22
C VAL A 83 6.28 6.71 -8.20
N LEU A 84 5.61 6.80 -9.35
CA LEU A 84 5.87 7.84 -10.34
C LEU A 84 5.19 9.16 -9.95
N ASN A 85 5.62 10.27 -10.54
CA ASN A 85 4.91 11.54 -10.43
C ASN A 85 3.47 11.36 -10.96
N ALA A 86 2.49 11.96 -10.31
CA ALA A 86 1.17 12.08 -10.93
C ALA A 86 1.25 13.02 -12.13
N GLU A 87 0.41 12.79 -13.13
CA GLU A 87 0.19 13.77 -14.18
C GLU A 87 -0.21 15.11 -13.58
N MET A 88 0.29 16.21 -14.15
CA MET A 88 -0.06 17.55 -13.71
C MET A 88 -1.53 17.81 -14.03
N LYS A 89 -2.40 17.64 -13.03
CA LYS A 89 -3.83 18.00 -13.13
C LYS A 89 -4.05 19.35 -12.46
N PRO A 90 -4.52 20.39 -13.19
CA PRO A 90 -4.76 21.71 -12.60
C PRO A 90 -5.66 21.67 -11.35
N SER A 91 -6.66 20.78 -11.35
CA SER A 91 -7.60 20.58 -10.23
C SER A 91 -6.99 19.99 -8.96
N SER A 92 -5.76 19.48 -9.03
CA SER A 92 -5.08 18.78 -7.94
C SER A 92 -3.64 19.29 -7.76
N SER A 93 -3.32 20.43 -8.39
CA SER A 93 -2.03 21.10 -8.29
C SER A 93 -2.19 22.35 -7.42
N MET A 94 -1.25 22.58 -6.52
CA MET A 94 -1.19 23.81 -5.71
C MET A 94 -0.01 24.66 -6.15
N VAL A 95 -0.21 25.98 -6.23
CA VAL A 95 0.87 26.96 -6.39
C VAL A 95 1.20 27.51 -5.01
N ASN A 96 2.44 27.31 -4.57
CA ASN A 96 2.96 27.98 -3.39
C ASN A 96 3.67 29.27 -3.82
N ILE A 97 3.15 30.42 -3.40
CA ILE A 97 3.84 31.70 -3.57
C ILE A 97 4.70 31.91 -2.31
N THR A 98 6.01 32.03 -2.49
CA THR A 98 6.91 32.55 -1.45
C THR A 98 7.13 34.02 -1.77
N GLU A 99 6.62 34.92 -0.94
CA GLU A 99 6.85 36.36 -1.08
C GLU A 99 8.36 36.63 -1.03
N ILE A 100 8.91 37.28 -2.06
CA ILE A 100 10.24 37.86 -2.02
C ILE A 100 10.06 39.27 -1.48
N LEU A 101 10.42 39.48 -0.20
CA LEU A 101 10.56 40.82 0.35
C LEU A 101 11.78 41.47 -0.31
N THR A 102 11.55 42.54 -1.08
CA THR A 102 12.56 43.45 -1.63
C THR A 102 13.04 44.46 -0.60
#